data_AF-A0A8J5TY16-F1
#
_entry.id   AF-A0A8J5TY16-F1
#
_cell.length_a   1.000
_cell.length_b   1.000
_cell.length_c   1.000
_cell.angle_alpha   90.00
_cell.angle_beta   90.00
_cell.angle_gamma   90.00
#
_symmetry.space_group_name_H-M   'P 1'
#
loop_
_entity.id
_entity.type
_entity.pdbx_description
1 polymer ?
#
loop_
_entity_poly.entity_id
_entity_poly.type
_entity_poly.pdbx_seq_one_letter_code
_entity_poly.pdbx_strand_id
1 'polypeptide(L)'
;MTEPRRPVFSTAGSYITENVEPGGAEPRLAAFCPYSSWFCTIDVTEQLLRPEEDSAQPRTSARSHYGKKSLMANPSPEPRTVALHDIPQWRRENEYIVAGYRPMKANYLQVIKSLGFLHNETWNVYTHLIGAVLLPPYATAILRTISGPQYIDVTRTDFIMFNIFFCSAESCLSSSAVYHLIGSHSHEAEQLWHRRDLLGIVILTVGTFIPGIYYIFYCDPILQKIHWIIVCQSGRLDALSVVVFCGSATAALISIPKFRTLRWRKARVAAYVALGASSLIPLLHGVQVYGLEYMLEYSGMKWYLVELLLYGGGCGIYAVRTLCFPFP
;
A
#
# COMPACT_ATOMS: atom_id res chain seq x y z
N MET A 1 -54.17 4.09 -43.29
CA MET A 1 -53.33 4.13 -44.49
C MET A 1 -52.02 4.85 -44.14
N THR A 2 -50.96 4.06 -44.09
CA THR A 2 -49.51 4.32 -44.32
C THR A 2 -49.20 5.61 -45.10
N GLU A 3 -48.44 6.58 -44.59
CA GLU A 3 -46.94 6.77 -44.47
C GLU A 3 -46.52 7.97 -45.38
N PRO A 4 -45.30 8.57 -45.30
CA PRO A 4 -44.08 8.17 -44.59
C PRO A 4 -43.33 9.29 -43.81
N ARG A 5 -42.28 8.87 -43.09
CA ARG A 5 -41.26 9.71 -42.42
C ARG A 5 -40.09 10.09 -43.33
N ARG A 6 -39.42 11.18 -42.91
CA ARG A 6 -37.96 11.53 -42.90
C ARG A 6 -37.54 12.64 -43.88
N PRO A 7 -36.37 13.31 -43.66
CA PRO A 7 -35.66 13.65 -42.42
C PRO A 7 -35.28 15.15 -42.38
N VAL A 8 -34.96 15.71 -41.20
CA VAL A 8 -34.15 16.95 -41.15
C VAL A 8 -32.99 16.75 -40.18
N PHE A 9 -31.80 16.63 -40.75
CA PHE A 9 -30.53 16.88 -40.10
C PHE A 9 -30.27 18.39 -40.19
N SER A 10 -30.03 19.08 -39.07
CA SER A 10 -29.14 20.25 -38.98
C SER A 10 -29.01 20.67 -37.52
N THR A 11 -27.86 20.40 -36.89
CA THR A 11 -26.82 21.39 -36.51
C THR A 11 -27.21 22.38 -35.41
N ALA A 12 -26.53 22.19 -34.26
CA ALA A 12 -25.89 23.21 -33.44
C ALA A 12 -26.68 24.47 -33.01
N GLY A 13 -26.83 24.58 -31.69
CA GLY A 13 -26.49 25.80 -30.97
C GLY A 13 -27.67 26.62 -30.46
N SER A 14 -27.96 26.50 -29.17
CA SER A 14 -28.31 27.64 -28.32
C SER A 14 -28.48 27.21 -26.86
N TYR A 15 -27.59 27.76 -26.05
CA TYR A 15 -27.58 27.82 -24.60
C TYR A 15 -28.98 28.02 -24.00
N ILE A 16 -29.37 27.15 -23.07
CA ILE A 16 -30.36 27.49 -22.04
C ILE A 16 -29.62 27.45 -20.71
N THR A 17 -29.24 28.64 -20.26
CA THR A 17 -28.90 28.94 -18.87
C THR A 17 -30.21 28.94 -18.07
N GLU A 18 -30.53 27.83 -17.41
CA GLU A 18 -31.50 27.86 -16.31
C GLU A 18 -30.73 28.06 -15.00
N ASN A 19 -31.07 29.15 -14.33
CA ASN A 19 -30.53 29.57 -13.05
C ASN A 19 -30.83 28.52 -11.98
N VAL A 20 -29.80 27.92 -11.40
CA VAL A 20 -29.89 27.17 -10.14
C VAL A 20 -29.28 28.06 -9.05
N GLU A 21 -30.11 28.49 -8.10
CA GLU A 21 -29.68 29.23 -6.91
C GLU A 21 -28.72 28.38 -6.04
N PRO A 22 -27.72 29.00 -5.38
CA PRO A 22 -26.75 28.27 -4.56
C PRO A 22 -27.31 28.10 -3.15
N GLY A 23 -27.94 26.96 -2.88
CA GLY A 23 -28.50 26.66 -1.56
C GLY A 23 -28.45 25.18 -1.21
N GLY A 24 -27.53 24.81 -0.31
CA GLY A 24 -27.52 23.51 0.37
C GLY A 24 -26.28 22.67 0.08
N ALA A 25 -25.32 22.69 1.00
CA ALA A 25 -24.13 21.85 0.93
C ALA A 25 -24.53 20.36 0.92
N GLU A 26 -24.35 19.71 -0.23
CA GLU A 26 -24.53 18.27 -0.39
C GLU A 26 -23.41 17.49 0.32
N PRO A 27 -23.72 16.37 1.01
CA PRO A 27 -22.70 15.45 1.49
C PRO A 27 -22.17 14.63 0.30
N ARG A 28 -20.97 14.97 -0.19
CA ARG A 28 -20.41 14.46 -1.45
C ARG A 28 -19.58 13.18 -1.23
N LEU A 29 -19.94 12.08 -1.88
CA LEU A 29 -19.27 10.76 -1.80
C LEU A 29 -17.75 10.81 -2.08
N ALA A 30 -17.30 11.75 -2.90
CA ALA A 30 -15.88 11.93 -3.25
C ALA A 30 -14.98 12.35 -2.07
N ALA A 31 -15.56 12.80 -0.96
CA ALA A 31 -14.81 13.19 0.24
C ALA A 31 -14.31 11.99 1.07
N PHE A 32 -14.71 10.76 0.74
CA PHE A 32 -14.44 9.56 1.55
C PHE A 32 -13.17 8.76 1.18
N CYS A 33 -12.30 9.30 0.32
CA CYS A 33 -11.06 8.66 -0.13
C CYS A 33 -9.86 9.59 0.13
N PRO A 34 -8.72 9.22 0.77
CA PRO A 34 -8.35 8.02 1.54
C PRO A 34 -7.66 8.31 2.91
N TYR A 35 -7.70 7.36 3.87
CA TYR A 35 -6.87 7.39 5.10
C TYR A 35 -6.20 6.04 5.46
N SER A 36 -6.16 5.07 4.54
CA SER A 36 -5.61 3.73 4.83
C SER A 36 -4.20 3.48 4.30
N SER A 37 -3.70 4.36 3.43
CA SER A 37 -2.44 4.19 2.70
C SER A 37 -1.23 4.74 3.49
N TRP A 38 -1.47 5.62 4.46
CA TRP A 38 -0.50 6.34 5.29
C TRP A 38 0.61 5.47 5.91
N PHE A 39 0.25 4.31 6.46
CA PHE A 39 1.20 3.49 7.21
C PHE A 39 1.93 2.44 6.34
N CYS A 40 1.32 1.92 5.26
CA CYS A 40 1.91 0.85 4.43
C CYS A 40 3.14 1.32 3.62
N THR A 41 3.25 2.61 3.28
CA THR A 41 4.22 3.08 2.28
C THR A 41 5.54 3.61 2.84
N ILE A 42 5.58 4.09 4.09
CA ILE A 42 6.84 4.62 4.68
C ILE A 42 7.88 3.49 4.85
N ASP A 43 7.43 2.27 5.12
CA ASP A 43 8.27 1.07 5.27
C ASP A 43 8.81 0.53 3.92
N VAL A 44 8.21 0.95 2.80
CA VAL A 44 8.59 0.52 1.44
C VAL A 44 10.05 0.86 1.13
N THR A 45 10.53 2.02 1.57
CA THR A 45 11.90 2.42 1.27
C THR A 45 12.91 1.61 2.07
N GLU A 46 12.57 1.11 3.26
CA GLU A 46 13.43 0.20 4.04
C GLU A 46 13.47 -1.20 3.44
N GLN A 47 12.29 -1.76 3.23
CA GLN A 47 12.11 -3.11 2.71
C GLN A 47 12.68 -3.28 1.30
N LEU A 48 12.48 -2.30 0.41
CA LEU A 48 13.03 -2.35 -0.95
C LEU A 48 14.54 -2.18 -1.00
N LEU A 49 15.11 -1.49 -0.01
CA LEU A 49 16.54 -1.24 0.10
C LEU A 49 17.29 -2.38 0.82
N ARG A 50 16.58 -3.36 1.38
CA ARG A 50 17.18 -4.50 2.06
C ARG A 50 18.03 -5.37 1.10
N PRO A 51 19.32 -5.56 1.37
CA PRO A 51 20.14 -6.58 0.71
C PRO A 51 19.59 -7.96 1.07
N GLU A 52 19.29 -8.80 0.09
CA GLU A 52 19.22 -10.24 0.33
C GLU A 52 20.52 -10.85 -0.20
N GLU A 53 21.35 -11.37 0.71
CA GLU A 53 22.55 -12.12 0.33
C GLU A 53 22.16 -13.53 -0.13
N ASP A 54 22.86 -13.99 -1.18
CA ASP A 54 22.76 -15.36 -1.67
C ASP A 54 23.10 -16.36 -0.56
N SER A 55 22.40 -17.49 -0.60
CA SER A 55 22.47 -18.62 0.33
C SER A 55 23.88 -19.22 0.42
N ALA A 56 24.75 -18.59 1.19
CA ALA A 56 26.00 -19.18 1.67
C ALA A 56 26.15 -18.79 3.13
N GLN A 57 25.62 -19.63 4.02
CA GLN A 57 26.02 -19.61 5.43
C GLN A 57 27.55 -19.73 5.47
N PRO A 58 28.28 -18.78 6.09
CA PRO A 58 29.61 -19.09 6.57
C PRO A 58 29.43 -20.24 7.56
N ARG A 59 30.08 -21.37 7.32
CA ARG A 59 30.24 -22.41 8.35
C ARG A 59 30.96 -21.75 9.51
N THR A 60 30.22 -21.21 10.47
CA THR A 60 30.80 -20.78 11.73
C THR A 60 31.22 -22.04 12.46
N SER A 61 32.54 -22.21 12.50
CA SER A 61 33.27 -23.17 13.31
C SER A 61 32.59 -23.35 14.66
N ALA A 62 32.11 -24.56 14.92
CA ALA A 62 31.71 -25.00 16.24
C ALA A 62 32.93 -24.92 17.16
N ARG A 63 33.10 -23.78 17.84
CA ARG A 63 34.07 -23.67 18.92
C ARG A 63 33.49 -24.38 20.13
N SER A 64 33.84 -25.66 20.24
CA SER A 64 33.64 -26.50 21.42
C SER A 64 34.16 -25.78 22.66
N HIS A 65 33.26 -25.25 23.49
CA HIS A 65 33.57 -24.93 24.88
C HIS A 65 33.25 -26.16 25.72
N TYR A 66 34.30 -26.96 25.94
CA TYR A 66 34.30 -28.07 26.89
C TYR A 66 34.06 -27.55 28.31
N GLY A 67 33.36 -28.36 29.10
CA GLY A 67 32.58 -27.93 30.24
C GLY A 67 33.34 -27.35 31.44
N LYS A 68 32.65 -26.46 32.15
CA LYS A 68 32.76 -26.33 33.60
C LYS A 68 31.35 -26.33 34.15
N LYS A 69 30.95 -27.45 34.78
CA LYS A 69 29.72 -27.56 35.56
C LYS A 69 29.83 -26.56 36.72
N SER A 70 29.14 -25.42 36.59
CA SER A 70 28.88 -24.52 37.71
C SER A 70 27.43 -24.71 38.15
N LEU A 71 27.25 -24.70 39.46
CA LEU A 71 26.06 -25.07 40.21
C LEU A 71 24.77 -24.46 39.67
N MET A 72 23.69 -25.24 39.71
CA MET A 72 22.34 -24.84 39.32
C MET A 72 21.87 -23.63 40.14
N ALA A 73 22.08 -22.44 39.59
CA ALA A 73 21.17 -21.33 39.81
C ALA A 73 19.86 -21.66 39.06
N ASN A 74 18.71 -21.38 39.67
CA ASN A 74 17.44 -21.35 38.93
C ASN A 74 17.65 -20.59 37.62
N PRO A 75 17.26 -21.14 36.45
CA PRO A 75 17.40 -20.40 35.21
C PRO A 75 16.62 -19.09 35.39
N SER A 76 17.34 -17.97 35.36
CA SER A 76 16.72 -16.66 35.23
C SER A 76 15.76 -16.74 34.03
N PRO A 77 14.53 -16.23 34.12
CA PRO A 77 13.61 -16.26 32.99
C PRO A 77 14.31 -15.71 31.76
N GLU A 78 14.30 -16.47 30.67
CA GLU A 78 14.97 -16.07 29.43
C GLU A 78 14.52 -14.64 29.06
N PRO A 79 15.46 -13.76 28.71
CA PRO A 79 15.13 -12.39 28.39
C PRO A 79 14.17 -12.35 27.20
N ARG A 80 13.13 -11.52 27.29
CA ARG A 80 12.11 -11.41 26.24
C ARG A 80 12.66 -10.81 24.93
N THR A 81 13.80 -10.13 25.00
CA THR A 81 14.49 -9.51 23.86
C THR A 81 16.00 -9.73 23.94
N VAL A 82 16.67 -9.72 22.79
CA VAL A 82 18.12 -9.93 22.61
C VAL A 82 18.78 -8.74 21.91
N ALA A 83 20.11 -8.70 21.92
CA ALA A 83 20.90 -7.65 21.27
C ALA A 83 21.08 -7.91 19.77
N LEU A 84 21.49 -6.87 19.02
CA LEU A 84 21.74 -6.94 17.58
C LEU A 84 22.77 -8.03 17.20
N HIS A 85 23.79 -8.23 18.05
CA HIS A 85 24.83 -9.24 17.79
C HIS A 85 24.35 -10.68 18.02
N ASP A 86 23.23 -10.88 18.72
CA ASP A 86 22.65 -12.19 19.00
C ASP A 86 21.68 -12.66 17.90
N ILE A 87 21.36 -11.80 16.93
CA ILE A 87 20.48 -12.13 15.81
C ILE A 87 21.27 -12.39 14.51
N PRO A 88 20.74 -13.26 13.63
CA PRO A 88 21.40 -13.59 12.39
C PRO A 88 21.44 -12.39 11.44
N GLN A 89 22.45 -12.37 10.57
CA GLN A 89 22.72 -11.23 9.67
C GLN A 89 21.54 -10.85 8.79
N TRP A 90 20.74 -11.81 8.34
CA TRP A 90 19.56 -11.53 7.52
C TRP A 90 18.47 -10.72 8.27
N ARG A 91 18.48 -10.66 9.60
CA ARG A 91 17.60 -9.81 10.43
C ARG A 91 18.22 -8.47 10.83
N ARG A 92 19.51 -8.26 10.56
CA ARG A 92 20.23 -7.03 10.90
C ARG A 92 19.97 -5.98 9.82
N GLU A 93 18.78 -5.41 9.84
CA GLU A 93 18.33 -4.44 8.83
C GLU A 93 18.88 -3.03 9.08
N ASN A 94 19.00 -2.66 10.36
CA ASN A 94 19.42 -1.34 10.79
C ASN A 94 20.47 -1.46 11.91
N GLU A 95 21.70 -1.02 11.63
CA GLU A 95 22.84 -1.09 12.57
C GLU A 95 22.68 -0.17 13.78
N TYR A 96 21.79 0.82 13.72
CA TYR A 96 21.49 1.75 14.81
C TYR A 96 20.52 1.17 15.86
N ILE A 97 19.82 0.07 15.54
CA ILE A 97 18.99 -0.64 16.51
C ILE A 97 19.88 -1.68 17.19
N VAL A 98 20.47 -1.33 18.33
CA VAL A 98 21.46 -2.19 19.01
C VAL A 98 20.85 -3.29 19.88
N ALA A 99 19.57 -3.17 20.26
CA ALA A 99 18.87 -4.11 21.13
C ALA A 99 17.34 -4.09 20.95
N GLY A 100 16.64 -4.97 21.65
CA GLY A 100 15.17 -5.05 21.63
C GLY A 100 14.62 -6.04 20.59
N TYR A 101 15.47 -6.87 19.99
CA TYR A 101 15.03 -7.89 19.04
C TYR A 101 14.35 -9.06 19.72
N ARG A 102 13.37 -9.66 19.08
CA ARG A 102 12.79 -10.92 19.56
C ARG A 102 13.78 -12.08 19.37
N PRO A 103 13.82 -13.07 20.29
CA PRO A 103 14.57 -14.30 20.08
C PRO A 103 14.16 -15.01 18.78
N MET A 104 15.14 -15.55 18.05
CA MET A 104 14.91 -16.27 16.80
C MET A 104 14.41 -17.70 17.04
N LYS A 105 13.84 -18.32 16.01
CA LYS A 105 13.23 -19.66 16.07
C LYS A 105 12.03 -19.72 17.03
N ALA A 106 11.34 -18.59 17.17
CA ALA A 106 10.14 -18.50 17.98
C ALA A 106 9.04 -19.38 17.37
N ASN A 107 8.38 -20.21 18.18
CA ASN A 107 7.17 -20.88 17.73
C ASN A 107 6.00 -19.88 17.59
N TYR A 108 4.94 -20.26 16.89
CA TYR A 108 3.78 -19.37 16.66
C TYR A 108 3.15 -18.82 17.95
N LEU A 109 3.17 -19.59 19.04
CA LEU A 109 2.66 -19.10 20.33
C LEU A 109 3.55 -18.01 20.92
N GLN A 110 4.87 -18.14 20.81
CA GLN A 110 5.83 -17.12 21.22
C GLN A 110 5.70 -15.86 20.35
N VAL A 111 5.45 -16.01 19.05
CA VAL A 111 5.14 -14.91 18.13
C VAL A 111 3.89 -14.15 18.59
N ILE A 112 2.79 -14.84 18.89
CA ILE A 112 1.56 -14.18 19.38
C ILE A 112 1.79 -13.52 20.75
N LYS A 113 2.50 -14.20 21.66
CA LYS A 113 2.86 -13.64 22.97
C LYS A 113 3.73 -12.39 22.85
N SER A 114 4.42 -12.18 21.72
CA SER A 114 5.22 -10.97 21.50
C SER A 114 4.41 -9.69 21.38
N LEU A 115 3.11 -9.79 21.08
CA LEU A 115 2.18 -8.65 21.18
C LEU A 115 2.10 -8.11 22.62
N GLY A 116 2.40 -8.93 23.63
CA GLY A 116 2.31 -8.53 25.04
C GLY A 116 3.54 -7.81 25.60
N PHE A 117 4.57 -7.51 24.80
CA PHE A 117 5.77 -6.80 25.27
C PHE A 117 6.42 -5.95 24.18
N LEU A 118 7.23 -4.96 24.59
CA LEU A 118 7.93 -4.06 23.67
C LEU A 118 9.16 -4.71 23.04
N HIS A 119 9.30 -4.55 21.73
CA HIS A 119 10.39 -5.04 20.89
C HIS A 119 10.60 -4.09 19.70
N ASN A 120 11.67 -4.31 18.93
CA ASN A 120 12.06 -3.46 17.80
C ASN A 120 10.96 -3.30 16.73
N GLU A 121 10.16 -4.36 16.48
CA GLU A 121 9.01 -4.30 15.56
C GLU A 121 7.67 -3.86 16.18
N THR A 122 7.60 -3.47 17.46
CA THR A 122 6.28 -3.30 18.12
C THR A 122 5.43 -2.28 17.40
N TRP A 123 5.98 -1.10 17.10
CA TRP A 123 5.22 -0.06 16.40
C TRP A 123 4.84 -0.48 14.99
N ASN A 124 5.75 -1.13 14.25
CA ASN A 124 5.46 -1.69 12.92
C ASN A 124 4.28 -2.68 12.98
N VAL A 125 4.28 -3.60 13.94
CA VAL A 125 3.15 -4.54 14.11
C VAL A 125 1.86 -3.80 14.43
N TYR A 126 1.87 -2.91 15.42
CA TYR A 126 0.64 -2.29 15.92
C TYR A 126 0.00 -1.30 14.94
N THR A 127 0.78 -0.50 14.22
CA THR A 127 0.24 0.45 13.24
C THR A 127 -0.54 -0.28 12.15
N HIS A 128 -0.03 -1.40 11.64
CA HIS A 128 -0.69 -2.21 10.62
C HIS A 128 -1.82 -3.07 11.20
N LEU A 129 -1.60 -3.72 12.35
CA LEU A 129 -2.58 -4.61 12.97
C LEU A 129 -3.84 -3.87 13.41
N ILE A 130 -3.70 -2.70 14.05
CA ILE A 130 -4.84 -1.87 14.43
C ILE A 130 -5.62 -1.46 13.18
N GLY A 131 -4.92 -1.02 12.13
CA GLY A 131 -5.53 -0.70 10.84
C GLY A 131 -6.31 -1.88 10.27
N ALA A 132 -5.70 -3.07 10.20
CA ALA A 132 -6.34 -4.28 9.68
C ALA A 132 -7.59 -4.70 10.48
N VAL A 133 -7.59 -4.52 11.80
CA VAL A 133 -8.74 -4.87 12.66
C VAL A 133 -9.86 -3.83 12.57
N LEU A 134 -9.53 -2.54 12.50
CA LEU A 134 -10.53 -1.47 12.51
C LEU A 134 -11.10 -1.15 11.12
N LEU A 135 -10.39 -1.48 10.03
CA LEU A 135 -10.83 -1.16 8.68
C LEU A 135 -12.12 -1.88 8.26
N PRO A 136 -12.34 -3.19 8.52
CA PRO A 136 -13.60 -3.85 8.16
C PRO A 136 -14.87 -3.28 8.82
N PRO A 137 -14.90 -3.01 10.15
CA PRO A 137 -16.07 -2.37 10.75
C PRO A 137 -16.23 -0.91 10.27
N TYR A 138 -15.13 -0.19 10.03
CA TYR A 138 -15.18 1.14 9.43
C TYR A 138 -15.78 1.10 8.01
N ALA A 139 -15.29 0.20 7.15
CA ALA A 139 -15.81 -0.02 5.80
C ALA A 139 -17.31 -0.35 5.84
N THR A 140 -17.72 -1.26 6.75
CA THR A 140 -19.12 -1.61 6.93
C THR A 140 -19.97 -0.40 7.35
N ALA A 141 -19.46 0.43 8.27
CA ALA A 141 -20.14 1.65 8.69
C ALA A 141 -20.32 2.62 7.50
N ILE A 142 -19.26 2.86 6.72
CA ILE A 142 -19.30 3.71 5.53
C ILE A 142 -20.30 3.18 4.51
N LEU A 143 -20.25 1.89 4.17
CA LEU A 143 -21.17 1.28 3.20
C LEU A 143 -22.64 1.37 3.64
N ARG A 144 -22.92 1.26 4.95
CA ARG A 144 -24.26 1.49 5.51
C ARG A 144 -24.66 2.96 5.44
N THR A 145 -23.74 3.87 5.74
CA THR A 145 -23.99 5.31 5.66
C THR A 145 -24.33 5.73 4.24
N ILE A 146 -23.60 5.28 3.22
CA ILE A 146 -23.90 5.62 1.82
C ILE A 146 -25.18 4.95 1.28
N SER A 147 -25.62 3.85 1.89
CA SER A 147 -26.92 3.23 1.59
C SER A 147 -28.10 3.98 2.20
N GLY A 148 -27.84 4.97 3.06
CA GLY A 148 -28.87 5.76 3.71
C GLY A 148 -29.57 6.72 2.74
N PRO A 149 -30.80 7.14 3.06
CA PRO A 149 -31.62 8.00 2.20
C PRO A 149 -31.04 9.40 1.96
N GLN A 150 -30.02 9.80 2.73
CA GLN A 150 -29.34 11.08 2.59
C GLN A 150 -28.41 11.18 1.37
N TYR A 151 -28.09 10.05 0.72
CA TYR A 151 -27.32 10.04 -0.52
C TYR A 151 -28.22 9.61 -1.67
N ILE A 152 -28.36 10.50 -2.65
CA ILE A 152 -29.16 10.27 -3.86
C ILE A 152 -28.23 9.71 -4.94
N ASP A 153 -28.76 8.87 -5.85
CA ASP A 153 -28.04 8.31 -6.99
C ASP A 153 -26.85 7.39 -6.68
N VAL A 154 -26.79 6.77 -5.49
CA VAL A 154 -25.81 5.72 -5.19
C VAL A 154 -26.13 4.45 -5.97
N THR A 155 -25.21 4.05 -6.84
CA THR A 155 -25.35 2.88 -7.70
C THR A 155 -24.66 1.64 -7.12
N ARG A 156 -24.97 0.47 -7.68
CA ARG A 156 -24.23 -0.77 -7.36
C ARG A 156 -22.72 -0.65 -7.66
N THR A 157 -22.35 0.17 -8.64
CA THR A 157 -20.95 0.37 -9.02
C THR A 157 -20.19 1.06 -7.89
N ASP A 158 -20.79 2.03 -7.21
CA ASP A 158 -20.18 2.71 -6.06
C ASP A 158 -19.80 1.70 -4.96
N PHE A 159 -20.71 0.78 -4.62
CA PHE A 159 -20.41 -0.30 -3.67
C PHE A 159 -19.23 -1.16 -4.13
N ILE A 160 -19.16 -1.52 -5.42
CA ILE A 160 -18.04 -2.30 -5.95
C ILE A 160 -16.73 -1.52 -5.81
N MET A 161 -16.73 -0.23 -6.15
CA MET A 161 -15.56 0.65 -6.07
C MET A 161 -15.05 0.80 -4.63
N PHE A 162 -15.95 1.04 -3.67
CA PHE A 162 -15.59 1.08 -2.26
C PHE A 162 -15.08 -0.26 -1.75
N ASN A 163 -15.68 -1.39 -2.15
CA ASN A 163 -15.20 -2.71 -1.74
C ASN A 163 -13.80 -3.00 -2.31
N ILE A 164 -13.51 -2.65 -3.57
CA ILE A 164 -12.16 -2.80 -4.15
C ILE A 164 -11.15 -1.99 -3.32
N PHE A 165 -11.47 -0.74 -2.97
CA PHE A 165 -10.63 0.09 -2.11
C PHE A 165 -10.39 -0.55 -0.74
N PHE A 166 -11.45 -0.90 -0.01
CA PHE A 166 -11.32 -1.43 1.35
C PHE A 166 -10.63 -2.79 1.39
N CYS A 167 -10.97 -3.72 0.47
CA CYS A 167 -10.32 -5.04 0.42
C CYS A 167 -8.84 -4.94 0.04
N SER A 168 -8.47 -4.02 -0.85
CA SER A 168 -7.06 -3.82 -1.21
C SER A 168 -6.24 -3.25 -0.05
N ALA A 169 -6.80 -2.29 0.68
CA ALA A 169 -6.20 -1.72 1.89
C ALA A 169 -6.09 -2.73 3.04
N GLU A 170 -7.15 -3.50 3.30
CA GLU A 170 -7.14 -4.57 4.30
C GLU A 170 -6.07 -5.63 3.98
N SER A 171 -5.94 -6.00 2.70
CA SER A 171 -4.92 -6.94 2.25
C SER A 171 -3.51 -6.43 2.54
N CYS A 172 -3.21 -5.14 2.27
CA CYS A 172 -1.90 -4.53 2.58
C CYS A 172 -1.61 -4.52 4.08
N LEU A 173 -2.56 -4.02 4.88
CA LEU A 173 -2.39 -3.90 6.32
C LEU A 173 -2.23 -5.27 6.98
N SER A 174 -3.01 -6.26 6.53
CA SER A 174 -2.92 -7.63 7.04
C SER A 174 -1.59 -8.29 6.67
N SER A 175 -1.14 -8.18 5.41
CA SER A 175 0.14 -8.74 5.00
C SER A 175 1.31 -8.14 5.76
N SER A 176 1.28 -6.82 5.99
CA SER A 176 2.32 -6.11 6.73
C SER A 176 2.34 -6.47 8.20
N ALA A 177 1.18 -6.49 8.85
CA ALA A 177 1.05 -6.90 10.24
C ALA A 177 1.58 -8.33 10.46
N VAL A 178 1.24 -9.26 9.57
CA VAL A 178 1.72 -10.65 9.69
C VAL A 178 3.22 -10.75 9.44
N TYR A 179 3.76 -10.03 8.45
CA TYR A 179 5.21 -10.00 8.19
C TYR A 179 6.00 -9.53 9.41
N HIS A 180 5.66 -8.35 9.93
CA HIS A 180 6.30 -7.80 11.11
C HIS A 180 6.13 -8.66 12.33
N LEU A 181 4.99 -9.34 12.48
CA LEU A 181 4.75 -10.21 13.62
C LEU A 181 5.54 -11.53 13.53
N ILE A 182 5.56 -12.20 12.38
CA ILE A 182 6.15 -13.54 12.22
C ILE A 182 7.66 -13.55 12.00
N GLY A 183 8.29 -12.39 11.81
CA GLY A 183 9.67 -12.29 11.38
C GLY A 183 10.73 -12.96 12.29
N SER A 184 10.40 -13.30 13.54
CA SER A 184 11.27 -14.05 14.47
C SER A 184 11.11 -15.58 14.40
N HIS A 185 10.14 -16.10 13.63
CA HIS A 185 9.81 -17.52 13.54
C HIS A 185 10.87 -18.32 12.77
N SER A 186 11.02 -18.07 11.47
CA SER A 186 12.04 -18.71 10.64
C SER A 186 12.37 -17.83 9.44
N HIS A 187 13.51 -18.08 8.81
CA HIS A 187 13.94 -17.31 7.65
C HIS A 187 12.99 -17.50 6.46
N GLU A 188 12.46 -18.70 6.26
CA GLU A 188 11.54 -19.03 5.17
C GLU A 188 10.18 -18.35 5.37
N ALA A 189 9.67 -18.34 6.60
CA ALA A 189 8.43 -17.65 6.94
C ALA A 189 8.58 -16.14 6.74
N GLU A 190 9.69 -15.58 7.21
CA GLU A 190 9.99 -14.16 7.05
C GLU A 190 10.10 -13.77 5.57
N GLN A 191 10.82 -14.52 4.74
CA GLN A 191 10.88 -14.28 3.29
C GLN A 191 9.52 -14.38 2.59
N LEU A 192 8.70 -15.37 2.97
CA LEU A 192 7.38 -15.54 2.37
C LEU A 192 6.47 -14.34 2.68
N TRP A 193 6.42 -13.93 3.95
CA TRP A 193 5.55 -12.84 4.37
C TRP A 193 6.08 -11.48 3.93
N HIS A 194 7.40 -11.29 3.83
CA HIS A 194 7.99 -10.11 3.21
C HIS A 194 7.54 -9.95 1.75
N ARG A 195 7.49 -11.05 0.97
CA ARG A 195 6.97 -11.01 -0.41
C ARG A 195 5.49 -10.64 -0.46
N ARG A 196 4.70 -11.17 0.48
CA ARG A 196 3.27 -10.85 0.57
C ARG A 196 3.04 -9.40 0.97
N ASP A 197 3.86 -8.85 1.86
CA ASP A 197 3.79 -7.46 2.28
C ASP A 197 4.05 -6.51 1.11
N LEU A 198 5.15 -6.73 0.40
CA LEU A 198 5.48 -6.02 -0.84
C LEU A 198 4.37 -6.15 -1.90
N LEU A 199 3.81 -7.35 -2.09
CA LEU A 199 2.67 -7.54 -2.98
C LEU A 199 1.43 -6.77 -2.51
N GLY A 200 1.20 -6.67 -1.21
CA GLY A 200 0.13 -5.89 -0.59
C GLY A 200 0.17 -4.42 -1.00
N ILE A 201 1.36 -3.81 -1.05
CA ILE A 201 1.54 -2.42 -1.52
C ILE A 201 1.13 -2.27 -2.99
N VAL A 202 1.49 -3.23 -3.85
CA VAL A 202 1.08 -3.23 -5.26
C VAL A 202 -0.43 -3.36 -5.39
N ILE A 203 -1.04 -4.30 -4.64
CA ILE A 203 -2.49 -4.51 -4.62
C ILE A 203 -3.22 -3.26 -4.17
N LEU A 204 -2.77 -2.63 -3.08
CA LEU A 204 -3.31 -1.36 -2.59
C LEU A 204 -3.21 -0.27 -3.65
N THR A 205 -2.04 -0.09 -4.26
CA THR A 205 -1.82 0.95 -5.27
C THR A 205 -2.80 0.81 -6.44
N VAL A 206 -2.89 -0.38 -7.03
CA VAL A 206 -3.84 -0.65 -8.14
C VAL A 206 -5.30 -0.53 -7.66
N GLY A 207 -5.59 -1.04 -6.46
CA GLY A 207 -6.91 -0.98 -5.84
C GLY A 207 -7.40 0.42 -5.52
N THR A 208 -6.50 1.39 -5.34
CA THR A 208 -6.86 2.82 -5.22
C THR A 208 -7.08 3.51 -6.58
N PHE A 209 -6.38 3.09 -7.63
CA PHE A 209 -6.52 3.71 -8.95
C PHE A 209 -7.86 3.38 -9.62
N ILE A 210 -8.35 2.15 -9.45
CA ILE A 210 -9.64 1.71 -10.01
C ILE A 210 -10.79 2.65 -9.58
N PRO A 211 -11.08 2.83 -8.26
CA PRO A 211 -12.10 3.75 -7.79
C PRO A 211 -11.72 5.23 -8.00
N GLY A 212 -10.43 5.60 -7.94
CA GLY A 212 -9.99 6.97 -8.21
C GLY A 212 -10.36 7.43 -9.63
N ILE A 213 -10.06 6.60 -10.64
CA ILE A 213 -10.41 6.86 -12.04
C ILE A 213 -11.93 6.90 -12.24
N TYR A 214 -12.67 6.03 -11.55
CA TYR A 214 -14.13 6.02 -11.59
C TYR A 214 -14.71 7.38 -11.20
N TYR A 215 -14.28 7.94 -10.06
CA TYR A 215 -14.82 9.20 -9.54
C TYR A 215 -14.25 10.43 -10.26
N ILE A 216 -13.01 10.40 -10.75
CA ILE A 216 -12.44 11.51 -11.54
C ILE A 216 -13.20 11.69 -12.85
N PHE A 217 -13.46 10.59 -13.57
CA PHE A 217 -14.12 10.63 -14.89
C PHE A 217 -15.56 10.14 -14.81
N TYR A 218 -16.26 10.40 -13.71
CA TYR A 218 -17.60 9.87 -13.44
C TYR A 218 -18.59 10.09 -14.60
N CYS A 219 -18.55 11.28 -15.20
CA CYS A 219 -19.40 11.68 -16.32
C CYS A 219 -18.93 11.15 -17.69
N ASP A 220 -17.70 10.64 -17.79
CA ASP A 220 -17.03 10.31 -19.05
C ASP A 220 -16.58 8.83 -19.09
N PRO A 221 -17.49 7.89 -19.41
CA PRO A 221 -17.18 6.46 -19.36
C PRO A 221 -16.12 6.01 -20.37
N ILE A 222 -15.90 6.79 -21.44
CA ILE A 222 -14.81 6.54 -22.40
C ILE A 222 -13.46 6.83 -21.74
N LEU A 223 -13.35 7.95 -21.01
CA LEU A 223 -12.13 8.32 -20.30
C LEU A 223 -11.84 7.34 -19.16
N GLN A 224 -12.87 6.88 -18.41
CA GLN A 224 -12.69 5.82 -17.42
C GLN A 224 -12.04 4.57 -18.02
N LYS A 225 -12.58 4.08 -19.15
CA LYS A 225 -12.06 2.89 -19.84
C LYS A 225 -10.62 3.10 -20.33
N ILE A 226 -10.30 4.25 -20.91
CA ILE A 226 -8.94 4.54 -21.39
C ILE A 226 -7.95 4.49 -20.22
N HIS A 227 -8.24 5.15 -19.10
CA HIS A 227 -7.33 5.17 -17.96
C HIS A 227 -7.26 3.82 -17.23
N TRP A 228 -8.37 3.09 -17.13
CA TRP A 228 -8.34 1.72 -16.61
C TRP A 228 -7.57 0.77 -17.53
N ILE A 229 -7.60 0.94 -18.86
CA ILE A 229 -6.75 0.13 -19.76
C ILE A 229 -5.28 0.45 -19.51
N ILE A 230 -4.94 1.73 -19.37
CA ILE A 230 -3.59 2.17 -19.02
C ILE A 230 -3.15 1.55 -17.69
N VAL A 231 -4.03 1.52 -16.67
CA VAL A 231 -3.69 1.07 -15.32
C VAL A 231 -3.82 -0.44 -15.07
N CYS A 232 -4.86 -1.11 -15.59
CA CYS A 232 -5.34 -2.41 -15.11
C CYS A 232 -5.22 -3.58 -16.09
N GLN A 233 -5.06 -3.40 -17.41
CA GLN A 233 -5.27 -4.53 -18.33
C GLN A 233 -4.02 -5.03 -19.07
N SER A 234 -3.67 -6.27 -18.70
CA SER A 234 -3.29 -7.35 -19.59
C SER A 234 -4.29 -7.49 -20.77
N GLY A 235 -3.81 -7.29 -22.00
CA GLY A 235 -4.37 -7.97 -23.19
C GLY A 235 -5.21 -7.17 -24.17
N ARG A 236 -4.60 -6.29 -24.96
CA ARG A 236 -4.60 -6.41 -26.44
C ARG A 236 -3.34 -5.78 -27.03
N LEU A 237 -2.86 -6.40 -28.10
CA LEU A 237 -1.65 -6.05 -28.84
C LEU A 237 -1.87 -4.77 -29.65
N ASP A 238 -1.56 -3.62 -29.07
CA ASP A 238 -1.16 -2.43 -29.79
C ASP A 238 -0.24 -1.57 -28.91
N ALA A 239 0.87 -1.17 -29.52
CA ALA A 239 2.11 -0.82 -28.86
C ALA A 239 2.10 0.61 -28.28
N LEU A 240 1.36 0.86 -27.19
CA LEU A 240 1.61 2.02 -26.32
C LEU A 240 0.85 1.93 -24.98
N SER A 241 1.33 1.14 -24.01
CA SER A 241 0.79 1.18 -22.64
C SER A 241 1.90 0.90 -21.64
N VAL A 242 2.58 1.98 -21.21
CA VAL A 242 3.78 1.96 -20.34
C VAL A 242 3.46 1.56 -18.89
N VAL A 243 2.20 1.52 -18.49
CA VAL A 243 1.80 1.37 -17.08
C VAL A 243 1.43 -0.08 -16.69
N VAL A 244 1.09 -0.95 -17.67
CA VAL A 244 0.79 -2.38 -17.46
C VAL A 244 2.04 -3.23 -17.18
N PHE A 245 3.21 -2.83 -17.71
CA PHE A 245 4.48 -3.46 -17.33
C PHE A 245 4.82 -3.19 -15.87
N CYS A 246 4.35 -2.09 -15.27
CA CYS A 246 4.75 -1.72 -13.92
C CYS A 246 4.09 -2.59 -12.84
N GLY A 247 2.76 -2.79 -12.80
CA GLY A 247 2.14 -3.57 -11.71
C GLY A 247 2.47 -5.06 -11.74
N SER A 248 2.28 -5.69 -12.91
CA SER A 248 2.54 -7.13 -13.12
C SER A 248 4.03 -7.46 -13.14
N ALA A 249 4.88 -6.62 -13.75
CA ALA A 249 6.32 -6.84 -13.66
C ALA A 249 6.87 -6.44 -12.29
N THR A 250 6.30 -5.46 -11.55
CA THR A 250 6.70 -5.23 -10.14
C THR A 250 6.37 -6.47 -9.30
N ALA A 251 5.15 -7.01 -9.40
CA ALA A 251 4.77 -8.25 -8.74
C ALA A 251 5.67 -9.43 -9.14
N ALA A 252 6.03 -9.56 -10.43
CA ALA A 252 6.94 -10.60 -10.92
C ALA A 252 8.40 -10.38 -10.47
N LEU A 253 8.90 -9.16 -10.48
CA LEU A 253 10.24 -8.77 -9.99
C LEU A 253 10.39 -9.04 -8.49
N ILE A 254 9.30 -8.97 -7.72
CA ILE A 254 9.27 -9.29 -6.29
C ILE A 254 9.15 -10.80 -6.06
N SER A 255 8.25 -11.45 -6.80
CA SER A 255 7.88 -12.85 -6.56
C SER A 255 8.92 -13.84 -7.10
N ILE A 256 9.68 -13.45 -8.12
CA ILE A 256 10.70 -14.31 -8.74
C ILE A 256 12.05 -14.14 -8.02
N PRO A 257 12.61 -15.23 -7.44
CA PRO A 257 13.86 -15.17 -6.67
C PRO A 257 15.05 -14.55 -7.43
N LYS A 258 15.12 -14.76 -8.76
CA LYS A 258 16.21 -14.28 -9.63
C LYS A 258 16.34 -12.74 -9.66
N PHE A 259 15.24 -12.01 -9.49
CA PHE A 259 15.22 -10.54 -9.52
C PHE A 259 15.40 -9.92 -8.13
N ARG A 260 15.73 -10.73 -7.11
CA ARG A 260 15.92 -10.29 -5.73
C ARG A 260 17.35 -9.84 -5.41
N THR A 261 18.33 -10.21 -6.25
CA THR A 261 19.74 -9.83 -6.06
C THR A 261 19.95 -8.32 -6.02
N LEU A 262 21.02 -7.88 -5.35
CA LEU A 262 21.42 -6.47 -5.24
C LEU A 262 21.48 -5.74 -6.61
N ARG A 263 21.76 -6.49 -7.69
CA ARG A 263 21.78 -5.98 -9.06
C ARG A 263 20.44 -5.38 -9.50
N TRP A 264 19.32 -5.97 -9.09
CA TRP A 264 17.98 -5.56 -9.51
C TRP A 264 17.30 -4.60 -8.54
N ARG A 265 17.95 -4.26 -7.42
CA ARG A 265 17.41 -3.36 -6.39
C ARG A 265 16.95 -2.01 -6.97
N LYS A 266 17.80 -1.37 -7.80
CA LYS A 266 17.43 -0.10 -8.45
C LYS A 266 16.23 -0.26 -9.39
N ALA A 267 16.15 -1.38 -10.10
CA ALA A 267 15.02 -1.66 -10.99
C ALA A 267 13.71 -1.87 -10.21
N ARG A 268 13.75 -2.58 -9.07
CA ARG A 268 12.57 -2.76 -8.21
C ARG A 268 12.08 -1.43 -7.66
N VAL A 269 12.98 -0.63 -7.06
CA VAL A 269 12.64 0.71 -6.53
C VAL A 269 12.07 1.60 -7.65
N ALA A 270 12.72 1.63 -8.81
CA ALA A 270 12.22 2.41 -9.94
C ALA A 270 10.83 1.95 -10.41
N ALA A 271 10.56 0.65 -10.41
CA ALA A 271 9.25 0.11 -10.79
C ALA A 271 8.14 0.51 -9.81
N TYR A 272 8.41 0.52 -8.50
CA TYR A 272 7.48 1.03 -7.49
C TYR A 272 7.23 2.54 -7.61
N VAL A 273 8.30 3.32 -7.78
CA VAL A 273 8.18 4.77 -7.97
C VAL A 273 7.40 5.09 -9.24
N ALA A 274 7.66 4.37 -10.34
CA ALA A 274 6.93 4.52 -11.59
C ALA A 274 5.45 4.15 -11.44
N LEU A 275 5.15 3.04 -10.74
CA LEU A 275 3.78 2.63 -10.44
C LEU A 275 3.03 3.72 -9.65
N GLY A 276 3.64 4.25 -8.58
CA GLY A 276 3.05 5.35 -7.80
C GLY A 276 2.89 6.64 -8.61
N ALA A 277 3.93 7.06 -9.34
CA ALA A 277 3.92 8.28 -10.15
C ALA A 277 2.89 8.22 -11.30
N SER A 278 2.54 7.03 -11.78
CA SER A 278 1.51 6.88 -12.82
C SER A 278 0.12 7.37 -12.39
N SER A 279 -0.15 7.50 -11.07
CA SER A 279 -1.36 8.14 -10.54
C SER A 279 -1.53 9.60 -10.97
N LEU A 280 -0.45 10.30 -11.31
CA LEU A 280 -0.50 11.68 -11.77
C LEU A 280 -1.13 11.83 -13.15
N ILE A 281 -1.11 10.78 -13.98
CA ILE A 281 -1.64 10.81 -15.34
C ILE A 281 -3.16 11.12 -15.35
N PRO A 282 -4.03 10.34 -14.69
CA PRO A 282 -5.46 10.64 -14.66
C PRO A 282 -5.77 11.95 -13.93
N LEU A 283 -4.97 12.35 -12.93
CA LEU A 283 -5.17 13.63 -12.24
C LEU A 283 -4.88 14.83 -13.16
N LEU A 284 -3.75 14.82 -13.86
CA LEU A 284 -3.38 15.89 -14.80
C LEU A 284 -4.37 15.97 -15.97
N HIS A 285 -4.79 14.83 -16.51
CA HIS A 285 -5.78 14.80 -17.57
C HIS A 285 -7.16 15.31 -17.08
N GLY A 286 -7.57 14.92 -15.87
CA GLY A 286 -8.77 15.46 -15.23
C GLY A 286 -8.72 16.99 -15.07
N VAL A 287 -7.58 17.54 -14.66
CA VAL A 287 -7.38 19.01 -14.58
C VAL A 287 -7.47 19.67 -15.95
N GLN A 288 -6.95 19.04 -17.01
CA GLN A 288 -7.04 19.58 -18.37
C GLN A 288 -8.47 19.59 -18.91
N VAL A 289 -9.28 18.58 -18.57
CA VAL A 289 -10.66 18.43 -19.08
C VAL A 289 -11.65 19.24 -18.25
N TYR A 290 -11.57 19.19 -16.92
CA TYR A 290 -12.58 19.78 -16.03
C TYR A 290 -12.12 21.05 -15.31
N GLY A 291 -10.83 21.37 -15.36
CA GLY A 291 -10.24 22.50 -14.63
C GLY A 291 -9.80 22.15 -13.20
N LEU A 292 -8.89 22.96 -12.66
CA LEU A 292 -8.28 22.72 -11.34
C LEU A 292 -9.29 22.87 -10.19
N GLU A 293 -10.14 23.90 -10.22
CA GLU A 293 -11.12 24.16 -9.16
C GLU A 293 -12.10 23.00 -9.01
N TYR A 294 -12.62 22.51 -10.15
CA TYR A 294 -13.51 21.34 -10.17
C TYR A 294 -12.83 20.10 -9.57
N MET A 295 -11.60 19.80 -9.97
CA MET A 295 -10.87 18.64 -9.47
C MET A 295 -10.59 18.73 -7.97
N LEU A 296 -10.20 19.91 -7.46
CA LEU A 296 -9.94 20.12 -6.04
C LEU A 296 -11.20 19.99 -5.18
N GLU A 297 -12.34 20.44 -5.69
CA GLU A 297 -13.59 20.47 -4.93
C GLU A 297 -14.40 19.16 -5.05
N TYR A 298 -14.48 18.57 -6.24
CA TYR A 298 -15.40 17.47 -6.55
C TYR A 298 -14.74 16.10 -6.73
N SER A 299 -13.48 16.02 -7.20
CA SER A 299 -12.82 14.73 -7.43
C SER A 299 -12.00 14.22 -6.23
N GLY A 300 -11.95 15.00 -5.14
CA GLY A 300 -11.09 14.71 -3.98
C GLY A 300 -9.60 14.97 -4.23
N MET A 301 -9.21 15.65 -5.32
CA MET A 301 -7.80 15.89 -5.67
C MET A 301 -6.97 16.53 -4.55
N LYS A 302 -7.59 17.41 -3.74
CA LYS A 302 -6.94 18.03 -2.59
C LYS A 302 -6.35 16.99 -1.61
N TRP A 303 -7.05 15.88 -1.40
CA TRP A 303 -6.61 14.82 -0.49
C TRP A 303 -5.47 14.02 -1.07
N TYR A 304 -5.49 13.75 -2.38
CA TYR A 304 -4.36 13.14 -3.09
C TYR A 304 -3.09 14.01 -3.04
N LEU A 305 -3.22 15.34 -3.08
CA LEU A 305 -2.08 16.25 -2.94
C LEU A 305 -1.52 16.26 -1.51
N VAL A 306 -2.38 16.25 -0.50
CA VAL A 306 -1.97 16.11 0.91
C VAL A 306 -1.27 14.78 1.13
N GLU A 307 -1.82 13.70 0.56
CA GLU A 307 -1.21 12.37 0.54
C GLU A 307 0.17 12.38 -0.11
N LEU A 308 0.32 12.97 -1.29
CA LEU A 308 1.60 13.09 -1.97
C LEU A 308 2.64 13.89 -1.17
N LEU A 309 2.23 15.00 -0.55
CA LEU A 309 3.13 15.84 0.25
C LEU A 309 3.66 15.09 1.47
N LEU A 310 2.77 14.47 2.20
CA LEU A 310 3.12 13.78 3.42
C LEU A 310 3.84 12.43 3.11
N TYR A 311 3.54 11.76 1.99
CA TYR A 311 4.35 10.62 1.50
C TYR A 311 5.74 11.03 1.06
N GLY A 312 5.84 12.09 0.24
CA GLY A 312 7.11 12.65 -0.19
C GLY A 312 7.93 13.11 1.01
N GLY A 313 7.28 13.70 2.02
CA GLY A 313 7.87 14.07 3.30
C GLY A 313 8.39 12.86 4.09
N GLY A 314 7.58 11.82 4.26
CA GLY A 314 7.99 10.58 4.94
C GLY A 314 9.15 9.88 4.24
N CYS A 315 9.07 9.69 2.92
CA CYS A 315 10.16 9.17 2.09
C CYS A 315 11.40 10.06 2.16
N GLY A 316 11.23 11.39 2.20
CA GLY A 316 12.31 12.36 2.33
C GLY A 316 13.04 12.24 3.67
N ILE A 317 12.30 12.24 4.78
CA ILE A 317 12.85 12.04 6.13
C ILE A 317 13.62 10.71 6.21
N TYR A 318 13.04 9.65 5.64
CA TYR A 318 13.65 8.33 5.61
C TYR A 318 14.90 8.26 4.72
N ALA A 319 14.85 8.81 3.50
CA ALA A 319 15.99 8.86 2.59
C ALA A 319 17.13 9.71 3.16
N VAL A 320 16.78 10.75 3.94
CA VAL A 320 17.73 11.62 4.61
C VAL A 320 18.37 10.93 5.82
N ARG A 321 17.76 9.88 6.43
CA ARG A 321 18.35 8.89 7.36
C ARG A 321 19.31 9.45 8.44
N THR A 322 19.21 10.75 8.76
CA THR A 322 20.10 11.53 9.64
C THR A 322 19.39 11.99 10.92
N LEU A 323 18.23 11.43 11.24
CA LEU A 323 17.53 11.71 12.50
C LEU A 323 17.54 10.54 13.50
N CYS A 324 18.46 9.57 13.35
CA CYS A 324 19.07 8.99 14.54
C CYS A 324 20.15 9.97 15.01
N PHE A 325 19.72 10.97 15.78
CA PHE A 325 20.62 11.79 16.61
C PHE A 325 21.45 10.87 17.54
N PRO A 326 22.63 11.31 18.00
CA PRO A 326 23.75 10.47 18.41
C PRO A 326 23.54 9.88 19.82
N PHE A 327 22.61 8.95 19.96
CA PHE A 327 22.52 8.10 21.13
C PHE A 327 22.30 6.65 20.67
N PRO A 328 23.40 5.91 20.42
CA PRO A 328 23.34 4.48 20.14
C PRO A 328 22.80 3.67 21.33
#